data_AF-A0A8H7QB13-F1
#
_entry.id   AF-A0A8H7QB13-F1
#
_cell.length_a   1.000
_cell.length_b   1.000
_cell.length_c   1.000
_cell.angle_alpha   90.00
_cell.angle_beta   90.00
_cell.angle_gamma   90.00
#
_symmetry.space_group_name_H-M   'P 1'
#
loop_
_entity.id
_entity.type
_entity.pdbx_description
1 polymer ?
#
loop_
_entity_poly.entity_id
_entity_poly.type
_entity_poly.pdbx_seq_one_letter_code
_entity_poly.pdbx_strand_id
1 'polypeptide(L)'
;MQEITPESGHQATYDMVAKYMQDTADRTDGNNYDLLHLFQLERENEAVRHQPFATVDNRMLLWHGSKISNMVGILKQGLRIKPAQAYESGSMFGSGLYFADTFLKSSGYCNDYTSVDAQPYSVLMLCEVSLGKTLDLWETKFMEQSEEGYLSTKGMGQYGPDPTYQKYDKNGVRIT
;
A
#
# COMPACT_ATOMS: atom_id res chain seq x y z
N MET A 1 -20.75 8.75 5.27
CA MET A 1 -21.03 7.31 5.14
C MET A 1 -19.81 6.64 4.54
N GLN A 2 -19.41 5.48 5.04
CA GLN A 2 -18.38 4.65 4.40
C GLN A 2 -19.04 3.79 3.32
N GLU A 3 -18.45 3.75 2.14
CA GLU A 3 -18.95 2.97 1.01
C GLU A 3 -17.93 1.91 0.59
N ILE A 4 -18.40 0.67 0.44
CA ILE A 4 -17.64 -0.44 -0.14
C ILE A 4 -18.50 -1.01 -1.26
N THR A 5 -18.09 -0.79 -2.49
CA THR A 5 -18.82 -1.24 -3.68
C THR A 5 -17.97 -2.25 -4.44
N PRO A 6 -18.55 -3.35 -4.94
CA PRO A 6 -17.85 -4.20 -5.88
C PRO A 6 -17.45 -3.36 -7.10
N GLU A 7 -16.19 -3.46 -7.52
CA GLU A 7 -15.67 -2.83 -8.76
C GLU A 7 -16.17 -3.61 -9.99
N SER A 8 -17.50 -3.71 -10.11
CA SER A 8 -18.20 -4.48 -11.13
C SER A 8 -18.54 -3.65 -12.37
N GLY A 9 -18.29 -2.33 -12.32
CA GLY A 9 -18.65 -1.38 -13.37
C GLY A 9 -17.52 -0.99 -14.34
N HIS A 10 -16.24 -1.24 -14.01
CA HIS A 10 -15.12 -0.79 -14.83
C HIS A 10 -14.08 -1.91 -15.04
N GLN A 11 -14.25 -2.68 -16.12
CA GLN A 11 -13.30 -3.72 -16.55
C GLN A 11 -11.86 -3.18 -16.62
N ALA A 12 -11.68 -1.93 -17.06
CA ALA A 12 -10.37 -1.30 -17.15
C ALA A 12 -9.67 -1.14 -15.78
N THR A 13 -10.41 -0.82 -14.71
CA THR A 13 -9.85 -0.73 -13.35
C THR A 13 -9.40 -2.11 -12.88
N TYR A 14 -10.25 -3.12 -13.07
CA TYR A 14 -9.94 -4.49 -12.71
C TYR A 14 -8.70 -4.99 -13.44
N ASP A 15 -8.63 -4.83 -14.77
CA ASP A 15 -7.49 -5.26 -15.58
C ASP A 15 -6.20 -4.54 -15.19
N MET A 16 -6.30 -3.24 -14.86
CA MET A 16 -5.16 -2.46 -14.38
C MET A 16 -4.63 -3.03 -13.05
N VAL A 17 -5.51 -3.28 -12.08
CA VAL A 17 -5.12 -3.80 -10.76
C VAL A 17 -4.58 -5.21 -10.87
N ALA A 18 -5.26 -6.07 -11.65
CA ALA A 18 -4.82 -7.43 -11.92
C ALA A 18 -3.44 -7.42 -12.59
N LYS A 19 -3.21 -6.56 -13.58
CA LYS A 19 -1.89 -6.43 -14.22
C LYS A 19 -0.82 -5.93 -13.24
N TYR A 20 -1.10 -4.90 -12.45
CA TYR A 20 -0.16 -4.38 -11.45
C TYR A 20 0.22 -5.46 -10.43
N MET A 21 -0.76 -6.25 -9.98
CA MET A 21 -0.54 -7.40 -9.10
C MET A 21 0.39 -8.44 -9.75
N GLN A 22 0.10 -8.85 -10.99
CA GLN A 22 0.89 -9.87 -11.69
C GLN A 22 2.30 -9.40 -12.06
N ASP A 23 2.45 -8.14 -12.48
CA ASP A 23 3.76 -7.58 -12.86
C ASP A 23 4.68 -7.41 -11.64
N THR A 24 4.11 -7.32 -10.43
CA THR A 24 4.86 -7.08 -9.18
C THR A 24 4.76 -8.21 -8.16
N ALA A 25 4.21 -9.35 -8.57
CA ALA A 25 4.43 -10.62 -7.90
C ALA A 25 5.83 -11.14 -8.28
N ASP A 26 6.61 -11.59 -7.30
CA ASP A 26 7.87 -12.27 -7.62
C ASP A 26 7.56 -13.67 -8.12
N ARG A 27 8.06 -14.00 -9.31
CA ARG A 27 7.86 -15.32 -9.91
C ARG A 27 8.74 -16.39 -9.26
N THR A 28 9.69 -16.00 -8.41
CA THR A 28 10.62 -16.93 -7.76
C THR A 28 10.02 -17.66 -6.55
N ASP A 29 8.92 -17.16 -5.98
CA ASP A 29 8.25 -17.82 -4.84
C ASP A 29 7.46 -19.07 -5.25
N GLY A 30 7.26 -19.29 -6.56
CA GLY A 30 6.56 -20.43 -7.14
C GLY A 30 5.04 -20.40 -6.91
N ASN A 31 4.49 -19.32 -6.36
CA ASN A 31 3.07 -19.16 -6.08
C ASN A 31 2.37 -18.48 -7.26
N ASN A 32 1.12 -18.88 -7.50
CA ASN A 32 0.21 -18.13 -8.37
C ASN A 32 -0.76 -17.34 -7.51
N TYR A 33 -0.96 -16.07 -7.85
CA TYR A 33 -1.87 -15.18 -7.15
C TYR A 33 -3.05 -14.82 -8.04
N ASP A 34 -4.27 -15.04 -7.54
CA ASP A 34 -5.51 -14.75 -8.28
C ASP A 34 -6.27 -13.60 -7.63
N LEU A 35 -6.66 -12.61 -8.44
CA LEU A 35 -7.50 -11.50 -7.99
C LEU A 35 -8.97 -11.92 -8.00
N LEU A 36 -9.47 -12.40 -6.86
CA LEU A 36 -10.84 -12.92 -6.78
C LEU A 36 -11.90 -11.80 -6.78
N HIS A 37 -11.65 -10.76 -5.99
CA HIS A 37 -12.58 -9.65 -5.81
C HIS A 37 -11.83 -8.33 -5.76
N LEU A 38 -12.43 -7.31 -6.36
CA LEU A 38 -11.97 -5.93 -6.30
C LEU A 38 -13.12 -5.07 -5.79
N PHE A 39 -12.82 -4.22 -4.81
CA PHE A 39 -13.78 -3.31 -4.22
C PHE A 39 -13.23 -1.89 -4.26
N GLN A 40 -14.07 -0.95 -4.64
CA GLN A 40 -13.81 0.46 -4.39
C GLN A 40 -14.18 0.77 -2.94
N LEU A 41 -13.28 1.49 -2.27
CA LEU A 41 -13.44 1.88 -0.87
C LEU A 41 -13.42 3.40 -0.78
N GLU A 42 -14.53 3.99 -0.33
CA GLU A 42 -14.62 5.40 0.02
C GLU A 42 -14.90 5.54 1.51
N ARG A 43 -13.87 5.92 2.26
CA ARG A 43 -13.99 6.11 3.70
C ARG A 43 -14.54 7.49 4.02
N GLU A 44 -15.44 7.53 5.00
CA GLU A 44 -16.01 8.77 5.49
C GLU A 44 -14.92 9.77 5.92
N ASN A 45 -15.02 11.00 5.42
CA ASN A 45 -14.08 12.12 5.64
C ASN A 45 -12.64 11.87 5.19
N GLU A 46 -12.30 10.75 4.56
CA GLU A 46 -10.92 10.49 4.14
C GLU A 46 -10.49 11.39 2.99
N ALA A 47 -11.35 11.58 1.99
CA ALA A 47 -11.12 12.55 0.91
C ALA A 47 -10.90 13.97 1.45
N VAL A 48 -11.68 14.39 2.46
CA VAL A 48 -11.54 15.71 3.09
C VAL A 48 -10.20 15.82 3.83
N ARG A 49 -9.78 14.77 4.56
CA ARG A 49 -8.49 14.75 5.26
C ARG A 49 -7.29 14.66 4.30
N HIS A 50 -7.47 14.04 3.13
CA HIS A 50 -6.44 13.94 2.10
C HIS A 50 -6.35 15.20 1.22
N GLN A 51 -7.42 16.01 1.14
CA GLN A 51 -7.49 17.22 0.31
C GLN A 51 -6.27 18.15 0.43
N PRO A 52 -5.69 18.42 1.62
CA PRO A 52 -4.47 19.26 1.73
C PRO A 52 -3.26 18.71 0.97
N PHE A 53 -3.25 17.42 0.66
CA PHE A 53 -2.19 16.72 -0.06
C PHE A 53 -2.55 16.43 -1.52
N ALA A 54 -3.78 16.73 -1.97
CA ALA A 54 -4.25 16.39 -3.30
C ALA A 54 -3.46 17.07 -4.44
N THR A 55 -2.78 18.18 -4.15
CA THR A 55 -1.93 18.90 -5.11
C THR A 55 -0.44 18.64 -4.91
N VAL A 56 -0.06 17.76 -3.97
CA VAL A 56 1.34 17.37 -3.77
C VAL A 56 1.80 16.58 -4.99
N ASP A 57 3.00 16.87 -5.49
CA ASP A 57 3.62 16.11 -6.58
C ASP A 57 3.95 14.68 -6.12
N ASN A 58 4.21 13.77 -7.07
CA ASN A 58 4.57 12.38 -6.75
C ASN A 58 3.50 11.67 -5.89
N ARG A 59 2.29 11.53 -6.45
CA ARG A 59 1.24 10.68 -5.87
C ARG A 59 1.28 9.30 -6.51
N MET A 60 1.17 8.27 -5.70
CA MET A 60 1.25 6.88 -6.15
C MET A 60 0.12 6.03 -5.60
N LEU A 61 -0.33 5.06 -6.38
CA LEU A 61 -1.13 3.95 -5.92
C LEU A 61 -0.19 2.84 -5.41
N LEU A 62 -0.20 2.59 -4.10
CA LEU A 62 0.72 1.64 -3.46
C LEU A 62 -0.01 0.56 -2.66
N TRP A 63 0.59 -0.61 -2.60
CA TRP A 63 0.08 -1.77 -1.87
C TRP A 63 0.33 -1.62 -0.37
N HIS A 64 -0.68 -1.94 0.43
CA HIS A 64 -0.57 -2.14 1.87
C HIS A 64 -1.18 -3.49 2.26
N GLY A 65 -0.37 -4.37 2.84
CA GLY A 65 -0.83 -5.62 3.42
C GLY A 65 -0.91 -5.53 4.94
N SER A 66 -1.92 -6.17 5.51
CA SER A 66 -2.03 -6.37 6.95
C SER A 66 -2.85 -7.63 7.22
N LYS A 67 -2.76 -8.17 8.44
CA LYS A 67 -3.57 -9.31 8.87
C LYS A 67 -5.06 -9.03 8.66
N ILE A 68 -5.80 -10.06 8.25
CA ILE A 68 -7.25 -9.93 8.04
C ILE A 68 -7.99 -9.45 9.29
N SER A 69 -7.52 -9.84 10.48
CA SER A 69 -8.05 -9.39 11.78
C SER A 69 -7.95 -7.87 11.99
N ASN A 70 -6.97 -7.21 11.36
CA ASN A 70 -6.81 -5.76 11.42
C ASN A 70 -7.74 -5.00 10.46
N MET A 71 -8.26 -5.67 9.42
CA MET A 71 -9.02 -5.02 8.34
C MET A 71 -10.26 -4.31 8.87
N VAL A 72 -11.02 -4.89 9.80
CA VAL A 72 -12.20 -4.23 10.38
C VAL A 72 -11.83 -2.91 11.08
N GLY A 73 -10.71 -2.89 11.80
CA GLY A 73 -10.20 -1.69 12.46
C GLY A 73 -9.75 -0.62 11.47
N ILE A 74 -9.01 -1.04 10.43
CA ILE A 74 -8.55 -0.18 9.34
C ILE A 74 -9.74 0.38 8.55
N LEU A 75 -10.73 -0.44 8.23
CA LEU A 75 -11.96 -0.04 7.54
C LEU A 75 -12.84 0.85 8.39
N LYS A 76 -12.74 0.85 9.72
CA LYS A 76 -13.47 1.80 10.56
C LYS A 76 -12.69 3.11 10.75
N GLN A 77 -11.41 3.05 11.06
CA GLN A 77 -10.65 4.19 11.61
C GLN A 77 -9.57 4.72 10.67
N GLY A 78 -9.31 4.02 9.57
CA GLY A 78 -8.23 4.30 8.63
C GLY A 78 -6.93 3.66 9.09
N LEU A 79 -5.91 3.78 8.24
CA LEU A 79 -4.54 3.46 8.59
C LEU A 79 -4.06 4.43 9.68
N ARG A 80 -3.49 3.90 10.76
CA ARG A 80 -3.01 4.69 11.90
C ARG A 80 -1.55 4.38 12.16
N ILE A 81 -0.80 5.43 12.45
CA ILE A 81 0.55 5.28 13.01
C ILE A 81 0.36 4.69 14.41
N LYS A 82 1.14 3.66 14.72
CA LYS A 82 1.12 3.03 16.02
C LYS A 82 1.48 4.04 17.12
N PRO A 83 0.97 3.90 18.35
CA PRO A 83 1.47 4.64 19.50
C PRO A 83 2.96 4.33 19.72
N ALA A 84 3.73 5.31 20.17
CA ALA A 84 5.19 5.20 20.37
C ALA A 84 5.62 4.02 21.28
N GLN A 85 4.71 3.51 22.11
CA GLN A 85 4.96 2.46 23.10
C GLN A 85 4.80 1.03 22.54
N ALA A 86 4.33 0.88 21.30
CA ALA A 86 4.13 -0.44 20.69
C ALA A 86 5.40 -0.93 19.96
N TYR A 87 6.07 -1.92 20.56
CA TYR A 87 7.23 -2.59 19.96
C TYR A 87 6.77 -3.69 18.98
N GLU A 88 7.18 -3.57 17.72
CA GLU A 88 7.24 -4.69 16.79
C GLU A 88 8.57 -4.65 16.05
N SER A 89 9.09 -5.83 15.73
CA SER A 89 10.16 -6.01 14.74
C SER A 89 9.66 -5.57 13.35
N GLY A 90 10.54 -4.98 12.53
CA GLY A 90 10.24 -4.69 11.12
C GLY A 90 9.97 -3.23 10.75
N SER A 91 9.99 -2.28 11.70
CA SER A 91 9.95 -0.83 11.39
C SER A 91 11.35 -0.31 10.99
N MET A 92 11.72 -0.44 9.72
CA MET A 92 13.05 -0.06 9.21
C MET A 92 13.37 1.45 9.36
N PHE A 93 12.32 2.28 9.36
CA PHE A 93 12.44 3.74 9.37
C PHE A 93 11.69 4.41 10.52
N GLY A 94 11.35 3.65 11.56
CA GLY A 94 10.56 4.14 12.71
C GLY A 94 9.05 4.05 12.52
N SER A 95 8.29 4.81 13.32
CA SER A 95 6.83 4.72 13.33
C SER A 95 6.22 5.50 12.16
N GLY A 96 5.51 4.80 11.28
CA GLY A 96 4.88 5.40 10.10
C GLY A 96 3.91 4.44 9.43
N LEU A 97 3.28 4.91 8.36
CA LEU A 97 2.52 4.05 7.45
C LEU A 97 3.47 3.52 6.38
N TYR A 98 3.50 2.20 6.21
CA TYR A 98 4.37 1.53 5.27
C TYR A 98 3.56 1.03 4.07
N PHE A 99 4.10 1.27 2.89
CA PHE A 99 3.51 0.87 1.61
C PHE A 99 4.61 0.30 0.71
N ALA A 100 4.22 -0.47 -0.29
CA ALA A 100 5.14 -0.99 -1.30
C ALA A 100 4.58 -0.76 -2.71
N ASP A 101 5.48 -0.55 -3.66
CA ASP A 101 5.20 -0.57 -5.10
C ASP A 101 5.19 -2.00 -5.67
N THR A 102 5.37 -3.00 -4.80
CA THR A 102 5.37 -4.42 -5.17
C THR A 102 4.33 -5.20 -4.38
N PHE A 103 3.50 -5.94 -5.11
CA PHE A 103 2.45 -6.77 -4.52
C PHE A 103 3.03 -7.80 -3.54
N LEU A 104 4.09 -8.54 -3.94
CA LEU A 104 4.64 -9.59 -3.09
C LEU A 104 5.16 -9.06 -1.75
N LYS A 105 5.77 -7.87 -1.75
CA LYS A 105 6.29 -7.28 -0.52
C LYS A 105 5.17 -7.03 0.48
N SER A 106 4.04 -6.51 0.02
CA SER A 106 2.89 -6.25 0.87
C SER A 106 2.12 -7.53 1.24
N SER A 107 2.02 -8.52 0.35
CA SER A 107 1.31 -9.79 0.64
C SER A 107 1.95 -10.56 1.80
N GLY A 108 3.27 -10.45 2.00
CA GLY A 108 3.98 -11.03 3.14
C GLY A 108 3.48 -10.56 4.52
N TYR A 109 2.73 -9.44 4.59
CA TYR A 109 2.13 -8.90 5.81
C TYR A 109 0.68 -9.35 6.05
N CYS A 110 0.08 -10.10 5.11
CA CYS A 110 -1.29 -10.61 5.25
C CYS A 110 -1.37 -11.90 6.09
N ASN A 111 -0.25 -12.63 6.20
CA ASN A 111 -0.19 -13.92 6.87
C ASN A 111 -0.35 -13.80 8.39
N ASP A 112 -1.15 -14.71 8.96
CA ASP A 112 -1.16 -14.95 10.39
C ASP A 112 -0.46 -16.29 10.68
N TYR A 113 0.83 -16.21 11.03
CA TYR A 113 1.65 -17.38 11.37
C TYR A 113 1.17 -18.15 12.62
N THR A 114 0.07 -17.72 13.25
CA THR A 114 -0.53 -18.36 14.42
C THR A 114 -1.63 -19.35 14.07
N SER A 115 -2.15 -19.36 12.83
CA SER A 115 -3.13 -20.37 12.41
C SER A 115 -2.43 -21.60 11.83
N VAL A 116 -2.81 -22.78 12.33
CA VAL A 116 -2.30 -24.09 11.90
C VAL A 116 -2.72 -24.42 10.45
N ASP A 117 -3.77 -23.75 9.97
CA ASP A 117 -4.29 -23.89 8.62
C ASP A 117 -3.80 -22.75 7.72
N ALA A 118 -3.45 -23.08 6.48
CA ALA A 118 -3.19 -22.10 5.44
C ALA A 118 -4.44 -21.25 5.21
N GLN A 119 -4.34 -19.93 5.37
CA GLN A 119 -5.44 -19.02 5.06
C GLN A 119 -5.60 -18.97 3.53
N PRO A 120 -6.74 -19.41 2.96
CA PRO A 120 -6.91 -19.48 1.51
C PRO A 120 -7.09 -18.11 0.86
N TYR A 121 -7.33 -17.07 1.65
CA TYR A 121 -7.61 -15.71 1.17
C TYR A 121 -6.81 -14.67 1.94
N SER A 122 -6.36 -13.65 1.20
CA SER A 122 -5.72 -12.45 1.75
C SER A 122 -6.45 -11.21 1.25
N VAL A 123 -6.50 -10.18 2.09
CA VAL A 123 -7.02 -8.87 1.73
C VAL A 123 -5.87 -7.88 1.78
N LEU A 124 -5.64 -7.21 0.65
CA LEU A 124 -4.69 -6.11 0.52
C LEU A 124 -5.44 -4.84 0.14
N MET A 125 -4.85 -3.70 0.47
CA MET A 125 -5.34 -2.40 0.02
C MET A 125 -4.40 -1.81 -1.03
N LEU A 126 -4.99 -1.12 -1.99
CA LEU A 126 -4.30 -0.15 -2.84
C LEU A 126 -4.71 1.24 -2.37
N CYS A 127 -3.73 2.06 -2.00
CA CYS A 127 -3.97 3.38 -1.44
C CYS A 127 -3.31 4.43 -2.34
N GLU A 128 -4.03 5.51 -2.65
CA GLU A 128 -3.39 6.73 -3.16
C GLU A 128 -2.58 7.35 -2.01
N VAL A 129 -1.27 7.48 -2.21
CA VAL A 129 -0.33 8.03 -1.23
C VAL A 129 0.37 9.23 -1.85
N SER A 130 0.22 10.38 -1.20
CA SER A 130 0.90 11.61 -1.57
C SER A 130 2.32 11.63 -0.98
N LEU A 131 3.31 11.21 -1.78
CA LEU A 131 4.68 11.05 -1.30
C LEU A 131 5.46 12.37 -1.29
N GLY A 132 5.18 13.29 -2.22
CA GLY A 132 5.96 14.51 -2.36
C GLY A 132 7.44 14.23 -2.62
N LYS A 133 8.29 15.09 -2.07
CA LYS A 133 9.75 14.86 -2.09
C LYS A 133 10.11 13.73 -1.12
N THR A 134 10.70 12.66 -1.65
CA THR A 134 11.12 11.48 -0.88
C THR A 134 12.56 11.62 -0.40
N LEU A 135 12.81 11.19 0.84
CA LEU A 135 14.16 10.91 1.34
C LEU A 135 14.51 9.47 0.97
N ASP A 136 15.42 9.30 0.03
CA ASP A 136 15.84 7.97 -0.44
C ASP A 136 16.93 7.41 0.48
N LEU A 137 16.70 6.23 1.05
CA LEU A 137 17.60 5.57 2.00
C LEU A 137 17.91 4.14 1.57
N TRP A 138 19.19 3.79 1.52
CA TRP A 138 19.66 2.43 1.21
C TRP A 138 19.82 1.55 2.45
N GLU A 139 19.98 2.18 3.62
CA GLU A 139 20.13 1.53 4.91
C GLU A 139 19.01 1.93 5.86
N THR A 140 18.72 1.06 6.82
CA THR A 140 17.73 1.33 7.87
C THR A 140 18.14 2.55 8.69
N LYS A 141 17.21 3.46 8.92
CA LYS A 141 17.43 4.66 9.75
C LYS A 141 16.18 4.92 10.57
N PHE A 142 16.25 4.62 11.87
CA PHE A 142 15.10 4.82 12.76
C PHE A 142 14.85 6.32 12.95
N MET A 143 13.64 6.79 12.61
CA MET A 143 13.25 8.19 12.68
C MET A 143 11.90 8.32 13.39
N GLU A 144 11.77 9.30 14.28
CA GLU A 144 10.49 9.63 14.92
C GLU A 144 9.71 10.69 14.15
N GLN A 145 10.39 11.44 13.28
CA GLN A 145 9.85 12.51 12.46
C GLN A 145 10.52 12.49 11.08
N SER A 146 9.86 13.07 10.09
CA SER A 146 10.45 13.26 8.76
C SER A 146 11.65 14.19 8.82
N GLU A 147 12.67 13.90 8.02
CA GLU A 147 13.79 14.84 7.81
C GLU A 147 13.32 16.13 7.14
N GLU A 148 14.00 17.24 7.47
CA GLU A 148 13.62 18.57 6.98
C GLU A 148 13.60 18.61 5.44
N GLY A 149 12.49 19.14 4.90
CA GLY A 149 12.30 19.28 3.46
C GLY A 149 11.85 18.02 2.72
N TYR A 150 11.57 16.92 3.43
CA TYR A 150 11.01 15.70 2.86
C TYR A 150 9.64 15.38 3.43
N LEU A 151 8.69 15.00 2.57
CA LEU A 151 7.35 14.62 3.01
C LEU A 151 7.24 13.13 3.32
N SER A 152 8.08 12.30 2.68
CA SER A 152 8.09 10.85 2.88
C SER A 152 9.50 10.27 2.80
N THR A 153 9.65 9.03 3.22
CA THR A 153 10.91 8.26 3.13
C THR A 153 10.72 7.09 2.17
N LYS A 154 11.70 6.88 1.29
CA LYS A 154 11.73 5.76 0.35
C LYS A 154 12.89 4.83 0.70
N GLY A 155 12.57 3.63 1.16
CA GLY A 155 13.56 2.56 1.29
C GLY A 155 13.94 2.02 -0.08
N MET A 156 15.20 2.13 -0.45
CA MET A 156 15.70 1.71 -1.76
C MET A 156 15.94 0.20 -1.78
N GLY A 157 15.14 -0.51 -2.57
CA GLY A 157 15.33 -1.94 -2.84
C GLY A 157 16.36 -2.18 -3.95
N GLN A 158 16.88 -3.41 -4.01
CA GLN A 158 17.73 -3.86 -5.13
C GLN A 158 16.93 -4.00 -6.43
N TYR A 159 15.64 -4.31 -6.30
CA TYR A 159 14.71 -4.52 -7.40
C TYR A 159 13.44 -3.70 -7.14
N GLY A 160 12.76 -3.33 -8.21
CA GLY A 160 11.47 -2.65 -8.19
C GLY A 160 10.86 -2.61 -9.60
N PRO A 161 9.64 -2.07 -9.75
CA PRO A 161 9.02 -1.87 -11.05
C PRO A 161 9.93 -1.06 -11.99
N ASP A 162 9.93 -1.41 -13.27
CA ASP A 162 10.73 -0.71 -14.27
C ASP A 162 10.23 0.74 -14.42
N PRO A 163 11.07 1.75 -14.12
CA PRO A 163 10.65 3.14 -14.13
C PRO A 163 10.29 3.67 -15.53
N THR A 164 10.56 2.92 -16.60
CA THR A 164 10.19 3.31 -17.97
C THR A 164 8.74 2.94 -18.34
N TYR A 165 8.11 2.02 -17.60
CA TYR A 165 6.73 1.57 -17.86
C TYR A 165 5.71 2.16 -16.88
N GLN A 166 5.96 3.39 -16.44
CA GLN A 166 5.08 4.06 -15.50
C GLN A 166 3.76 4.43 -16.15
N LYS A 167 2.65 4.13 -15.46
CA LYS A 167 1.30 4.49 -15.90
C LYS A 167 0.70 5.47 -14.93
N TYR A 168 -0.09 6.40 -15.46
CA TYR A 168 -0.79 7.40 -14.67
C TYR A 168 -2.28 7.32 -14.95
N ASP A 169 -3.09 7.56 -13.91
CA ASP A 169 -4.51 7.77 -14.09
C ASP A 169 -4.81 9.18 -14.64
N LYS A 170 -6.09 9.47 -14.89
CA LYS A 170 -6.55 10.79 -15.37
C LYS A 170 -6.25 11.94 -14.40
N ASN A 171 -5.96 11.65 -13.13
CA ASN A 171 -5.67 12.61 -12.08
C ASN A 171 -4.16 12.78 -11.83
N GLY A 172 -3.31 12.10 -12.60
CA GLY A 172 -1.85 12.15 -12.45
C GLY A 172 -1.31 11.29 -11.31
N VAL A 173 -2.10 10.37 -10.77
CA VAL A 173 -1.62 9.38 -9.79
C VAL A 173 -0.88 8.29 -10.55
N ARG A 174 0.37 8.03 -10.14
CA ARG A 174 1.16 6.93 -10.71
C ARG A 174 0.67 5.59 -10.17
N ILE A 175 0.39 4.66 -11.06
CA ILE A 175 -0.15 3.34 -10.73
C ILE A 175 0.97 2.29 -10.66
N THR A 176 1.79 2.24 -11.71
CA THR A 176 2.93 1.33 -11.87
C THR A 176 4.19 2.13 -12.13
#